data_AF-A0A838RST5-F1
#
_entry.id   AF-A0A838RST5-F1
#
_cell.length_a   1.000
_cell.length_b   1.000
_cell.length_c   1.000
_cell.angle_alpha   90.00
_cell.angle_beta   90.00
_cell.angle_gamma   90.00
#
_symmetry.space_group_name_H-M   'P 1'
#
loop_
_entity.id
_entity.type
_entity.pdbx_description
1 polymer ?
#
loop_
_entity_poly.entity_id
_entity_poly.type
_entity_poly.pdbx_seq_one_letter_code
_entity_poly.pdbx_strand_id
1 'polypeptide(L)'
;IQLGANDIVHLTPLNEATSDLQKLLSVTQAHSKKVIYFNSGSLGSAPLFPHPVDWFYAMRSKNFYNQFKETAQKSNVIYVDLYYPREHDPFLKNPTLYYAEDSFHVSNTAYELWYQKILEKIE
;
A
#
# COMPACT_ATOMS: atom_id res chain seq x y z
N ILE A 1 -2.15 -2.66 10.48
CA ILE A 1 -1.19 -3.53 9.77
C ILE A 1 -0.94 -2.93 8.40
N GLN A 2 0.33 -2.67 8.08
CA GLN A 2 0.77 -2.29 6.74
C GLN A 2 1.54 -3.46 6.14
N LEU A 3 1.21 -3.88 4.93
CA LEU A 3 1.94 -4.92 4.19
C LEU A 3 1.64 -4.86 2.70
N GLY A 4 2.28 -5.73 1.91
CA GLY A 4 1.99 -5.93 0.50
C GLY A 4 3.03 -5.33 -0.45
N ALA A 5 3.72 -4.27 -0.04
CA ALA A 5 4.76 -3.65 -0.87
C ALA A 5 5.88 -4.64 -1.22
N ASN A 6 6.36 -5.39 -0.22
CA ASN A 6 7.42 -6.39 -0.44
C ASN A 6 6.94 -7.57 -1.29
N ASP A 7 5.69 -8.02 -1.17
CA ASP A 7 5.11 -9.04 -2.05
C ASP A 7 5.12 -8.58 -3.52
N ILE A 8 4.83 -7.29 -3.74
CA ILE A 8 4.87 -6.70 -5.07
C ILE A 8 6.31 -6.66 -5.61
N VAL A 9 7.27 -6.19 -4.80
CA VAL A 9 8.70 -6.09 -5.17
C VAL A 9 9.33 -7.47 -5.43
N HIS A 10 9.03 -8.47 -4.59
CA HIS A 10 9.54 -9.83 -4.72
C HIS A 10 8.81 -10.68 -5.76
N LEU A 11 7.87 -10.08 -6.50
CA LEU A 11 7.10 -10.74 -7.54
C LEU A 11 6.27 -11.94 -7.04
N THR A 12 5.92 -11.96 -5.75
CA THR A 12 5.04 -12.97 -5.15
C THR A 12 3.76 -13.10 -5.97
N PRO A 13 3.27 -14.30 -6.32
CA PRO A 13 2.00 -14.45 -7.05
C PRO A 13 0.84 -13.75 -6.33
N LEU A 14 -0.01 -13.01 -7.07
CA LEU A 14 -1.11 -12.23 -6.48
C LEU A 14 -2.08 -13.11 -5.67
N ASN A 15 -2.39 -14.31 -6.18
CA ASN A 15 -3.24 -15.29 -5.52
C ASN A 15 -2.63 -15.79 -4.20
N GLU A 16 -1.31 -15.99 -4.15
CA GLU A 16 -0.58 -16.40 -2.95
C GLU A 16 -0.64 -15.29 -1.89
N ALA A 17 -0.24 -14.07 -2.25
CA ALA A 17 -0.28 -12.93 -1.33
C ALA A 17 -1.71 -12.62 -0.83
N THR A 18 -2.72 -12.85 -1.69
CA THR A 18 -4.14 -12.70 -1.30
C THR A 18 -4.58 -13.77 -0.31
N SER A 19 -4.19 -15.03 -0.53
CA SER A 19 -4.45 -16.13 0.39
C SER A 19 -3.80 -15.88 1.76
N ASP A 20 -2.57 -15.39 1.77
CA ASP A 20 -1.86 -15.09 3.00
C ASP A 20 -2.44 -13.90 3.75
N LEU A 21 -2.88 -12.85 3.02
CA LEU A 21 -3.64 -11.76 3.63
C LEU A 21 -4.94 -12.27 4.28
N GLN A 22 -5.69 -13.15 3.61
CA GLN A 22 -6.93 -13.71 4.18
C GLN A 22 -6.65 -14.46 5.50
N LYS A 23 -5.61 -15.31 5.52
CA LYS A 23 -5.20 -16.03 6.74
C LYS A 23 -4.80 -15.05 7.84
N LEU A 24 -4.00 -14.04 7.50
CA LEU A 24 -3.53 -13.04 8.46
C LEU A 24 -4.70 -12.27 9.08
N LEU A 25 -5.65 -11.81 8.27
CA LEU A 25 -6.81 -11.06 8.78
C LEU A 25 -7.65 -11.92 9.72
N SER A 26 -7.89 -13.19 9.36
CA SER A 26 -8.60 -14.16 10.20
C SER A 26 -7.92 -14.33 11.57
N VAL A 27 -6.61 -14.59 11.58
CA VAL A 27 -5.83 -14.74 12.83
C VAL A 27 -5.84 -13.44 13.63
N THR A 28 -5.66 -12.28 12.98
CA THR A 28 -5.62 -10.99 13.66
C THR A 28 -6.97 -10.66 14.32
N GLN A 29 -8.09 -10.95 13.65
CA GLN A 29 -9.43 -10.71 14.19
C GLN A 29 -9.76 -11.62 15.37
N ALA A 30 -9.14 -12.80 15.47
CA ALA A 30 -9.26 -13.64 16.66
C ALA A 30 -8.59 -13.01 17.91
N HIS A 31 -7.64 -12.09 17.72
CA HIS A 31 -6.87 -11.47 18.80
C HIS A 31 -7.14 -9.97 18.99
N SER A 32 -7.88 -9.32 18.10
CA SER A 32 -8.20 -7.89 18.19
C SER A 32 -9.63 -7.59 17.75
N LYS A 33 -10.30 -6.73 18.53
CA LYS A 33 -11.65 -6.23 18.21
C LYS A 33 -11.67 -5.23 17.05
N LYS A 34 -10.56 -4.51 16.82
CA LYS A 34 -10.43 -3.51 15.77
C LYS A 34 -9.16 -3.80 14.98
N VAL A 35 -9.34 -4.15 13.71
CA VAL A 35 -8.24 -4.37 12.77
C VAL A 35 -8.33 -3.30 11.70
N ILE A 36 -7.21 -2.62 11.48
CA ILE A 36 -7.03 -1.63 10.42
C ILE A 36 -5.92 -2.15 9.53
N TYR A 37 -6.22 -2.31 8.26
CA TYR A 37 -5.29 -2.72 7.22
C TYR A 37 -5.14 -1.60 6.20
N PHE A 38 -3.91 -1.34 5.76
CA PHE A 38 -3.64 -0.32 4.76
C PHE A 38 -2.51 -0.74 3.84
N ASN A 39 -2.66 -0.38 2.56
CA ASN A 39 -1.62 -0.54 1.55
C ASN A 39 -0.61 0.60 1.63
N SER A 40 0.46 0.52 0.83
CA SER A 40 1.31 1.69 0.55
C SER A 40 0.78 2.47 -0.66
N GLY A 41 1.47 3.54 -1.03
CA GLY A 41 1.29 4.20 -2.32
C GLY A 41 1.64 3.29 -3.51
N SER A 42 1.54 3.84 -4.72
CA SER A 42 2.04 3.16 -5.92
C SER A 42 3.55 2.95 -5.81
N LEU A 43 4.03 1.71 -5.95
CA LEU A 43 5.47 1.46 -5.97
C LEU A 43 6.12 2.00 -7.24
N GLY A 44 5.37 2.11 -8.34
CA GLY A 44 5.84 2.78 -9.56
C GLY A 44 6.03 4.28 -9.41
N SER A 45 5.77 4.85 -8.23
CA SER A 45 6.05 6.25 -7.92
C SER A 45 7.41 6.45 -7.26
N ALA A 46 8.05 5.36 -6.81
CA ALA A 46 9.35 5.41 -6.16
C ALA A 46 10.47 5.72 -7.16
N PRO A 47 11.32 6.74 -6.90
CA PRO A 47 12.44 7.07 -7.79
C PRO A 47 13.44 5.92 -7.99
N LEU A 48 13.48 4.95 -7.07
CA LEU A 48 14.27 3.72 -7.20
C LEU A 48 13.97 2.96 -8.51
N PHE A 49 12.74 3.04 -9.02
CA PHE A 49 12.35 2.37 -10.25
C PHE A 49 12.31 3.37 -11.41
N PRO A 50 13.31 3.40 -12.30
CA PRO A 50 13.28 4.27 -13.48
C PRO A 50 12.31 3.71 -14.53
N HIS A 51 11.92 4.57 -15.49
CA HIS A 51 11.20 4.13 -16.67
C HIS A 51 11.99 3.06 -17.46
N PRO A 52 11.36 1.98 -17.96
CA PRO A 52 9.93 1.64 -17.89
C PRO A 52 9.53 0.72 -16.71
N VAL A 53 10.44 0.46 -15.77
CA VAL A 53 10.22 -0.45 -14.62
C VAL A 53 9.17 0.12 -13.66
N ASP A 54 9.11 1.45 -13.56
CA ASP A 54 8.07 2.16 -12.81
C ASP A 54 6.65 1.78 -13.26
N TRP A 55 6.39 1.65 -14.57
CA TRP A 55 5.08 1.28 -15.12
C TRP A 55 4.69 -0.14 -14.73
N PHE A 56 5.65 -1.07 -14.76
CA PHE A 56 5.43 -2.43 -14.29
C PHE A 56 5.00 -2.44 -12.83
N TYR A 57 5.72 -1.71 -11.96
CA TYR A 57 5.38 -1.64 -10.54
C TYR A 57 4.11 -0.83 -10.27
N ALA A 58 3.77 0.18 -11.06
CA ALA A 58 2.51 0.91 -10.96
C ALA A 58 1.32 -0.02 -11.27
N MET A 59 1.39 -0.77 -12.37
CA MET A 59 0.36 -1.73 -12.75
C MET A 59 0.22 -2.85 -11.72
N ARG A 60 1.35 -3.40 -11.28
CA ARG A 60 1.37 -4.47 -10.27
C ARG A 60 0.80 -3.99 -8.93
N SER A 61 1.17 -2.78 -8.49
CA SER A 61 0.61 -2.14 -7.29
C SER A 61 -0.91 -2.04 -7.38
N LYS A 62 -1.43 -1.51 -8.48
CA LYS A 62 -2.88 -1.36 -8.71
C LYS A 62 -3.62 -2.69 -8.62
N ASN A 63 -3.09 -3.74 -9.26
CA ASN A 63 -3.71 -5.07 -9.24
C ASN A 63 -3.74 -5.67 -7.83
N PHE A 64 -2.62 -5.58 -7.10
CA PHE A 64 -2.52 -6.05 -5.72
C PHE A 64 -3.49 -5.31 -4.81
N TYR A 65 -3.49 -3.98 -4.86
CA TYR A 65 -4.28 -3.18 -3.95
C TYR A 65 -5.78 -3.31 -4.19
N ASN A 66 -6.22 -3.46 -5.45
CA ASN A 66 -7.61 -3.78 -5.75
C ASN A 66 -8.01 -5.11 -5.08
N GLN A 67 -7.21 -6.17 -5.24
CA GLN A 67 -7.52 -7.47 -4.67
C GLN A 67 -7.46 -7.47 -3.13
N PHE A 68 -6.51 -6.74 -2.55
CA PHE A 68 -6.35 -6.61 -1.10
C PHE A 68 -7.47 -5.79 -0.47
N LYS A 69 -7.93 -4.73 -1.14
CA LYS A 69 -9.12 -3.97 -0.74
C LYS A 69 -10.36 -4.85 -0.70
N GLU A 70 -10.60 -5.64 -1.75
CA GLU A 70 -11.73 -6.57 -1.78
C GLU A 70 -11.63 -7.62 -0.67
N THR A 71 -10.44 -8.16 -0.42
CA THR A 71 -10.20 -9.11 0.67
C THR A 71 -10.51 -8.49 2.03
N ALA A 72 -10.02 -7.28 2.29
CA ALA A 72 -10.28 -6.57 3.54
C ALA A 72 -11.78 -6.29 3.74
N GLN A 73 -12.48 -5.89 2.67
CA GLN A 73 -13.93 -5.69 2.69
C GLN A 73 -14.68 -6.99 3.00
N LYS A 74 -14.31 -8.11 2.37
CA LYS A 74 -14.91 -9.43 2.64
C LYS A 74 -14.66 -9.92 4.07
N SER A 75 -13.51 -9.56 4.65
CA SER A 75 -13.16 -9.86 6.04
C SER A 75 -13.74 -8.87 7.06
N ASN A 76 -14.49 -7.85 6.64
CA ASN A 76 -15.02 -6.79 7.51
C ASN A 76 -13.92 -6.09 8.35
N VAL A 77 -12.77 -5.82 7.71
CA VAL A 77 -11.63 -5.10 8.28
C VAL A 77 -11.60 -3.68 7.72
N ILE A 78 -11.24 -2.70 8.56
CA ILE A 78 -11.11 -1.30 8.11
C ILE A 78 -9.94 -1.22 7.12
N TYR A 79 -10.23 -0.84 5.88
CA TYR A 79 -9.22 -0.63 4.85
C TYR A 79 -8.95 0.85 4.64
N VAL A 80 -7.69 1.27 4.72
CA VAL A 80 -7.25 2.63 4.36
C VAL A 80 -6.47 2.56 3.06
N ASP A 81 -6.93 3.31 2.07
CA ASP A 81 -6.33 3.37 0.75
C ASP A 81 -5.32 4.53 0.65
N LEU A 82 -4.04 4.18 0.62
CA LEU A 82 -2.93 5.12 0.49
C LEU A 82 -2.47 5.27 -0.97
N TYR A 83 -3.09 4.55 -1.92
CA TYR A 83 -2.81 4.68 -3.34
C TYR A 83 -3.40 5.98 -3.90
N TYR A 84 -2.64 6.61 -4.80
CA TYR A 84 -3.10 7.73 -5.61
C TYR A 84 -3.03 7.35 -7.09
N PRO A 85 -4.07 7.67 -7.90
CA PRO A 85 -3.95 7.63 -9.35
C PRO A 85 -2.79 8.50 -9.83
N ARG A 86 -2.08 8.07 -10.87
CA ARG A 86 -0.84 8.71 -11.35
C ARG A 86 -0.98 10.22 -11.57
N GLU A 87 -2.12 10.65 -12.12
CA GLU A 87 -2.42 12.04 -12.45
C GLU A 87 -2.51 12.93 -11.20
N HIS A 88 -2.87 12.33 -10.07
CA HIS A 88 -3.09 12.99 -8.78
C HIS A 88 -2.04 12.62 -7.74
N ASP A 89 -1.00 11.86 -8.12
CA ASP A 89 -0.03 11.32 -7.18
C ASP A 89 0.97 12.40 -6.72
N PRO A 90 0.94 12.83 -5.44
CA PRO A 90 1.87 13.83 -4.93
C PRO A 90 3.31 13.29 -4.85
N PHE A 91 3.49 11.97 -4.74
CA PHE A 91 4.80 11.31 -4.67
C PHE A 91 5.56 11.42 -6.00
N LEU A 92 4.84 11.35 -7.13
CA LEU A 92 5.41 11.60 -8.45
C LEU A 92 5.69 13.08 -8.71
N LYS A 93 4.84 13.97 -8.19
CA LYS A 93 4.98 15.43 -8.42
C LYS A 93 6.12 16.03 -7.60
N ASN A 94 6.35 15.54 -6.39
CA ASN A 94 7.36 16.07 -5.46
C ASN A 94 8.18 14.94 -4.82
N PRO A 95 8.96 14.17 -5.60
CA PRO A 95 9.64 12.97 -5.10
C PRO A 95 10.64 13.28 -3.98
N THR A 96 11.36 14.40 -4.06
CA THR A 96 12.32 14.84 -3.02
C THR A 96 11.66 15.22 -1.70
N LEU A 97 10.37 15.55 -1.70
CA LEU A 97 9.61 15.84 -0.49
C LEU A 97 9.09 14.56 0.16
N TYR A 98 8.69 13.57 -0.64
CA TYR A 98 7.94 12.40 -0.17
C TYR A 98 8.73 11.10 -0.09
N TYR A 99 9.94 11.03 -0.66
CA TYR A 99 10.84 9.88 -0.53
C TYR A 99 12.07 10.22 0.31
N ALA A 100 12.58 9.21 1.01
CA ALA A 100 13.86 9.24 1.69
C ALA A 100 15.03 9.14 0.69
N GLU A 101 16.26 9.30 1.19
CA GLU A 101 17.48 9.27 0.37
C GLU A 101 17.68 7.94 -0.38
N ASP A 102 17.16 6.83 0.15
CA ASP A 102 17.19 5.52 -0.51
C ASP A 102 16.27 5.42 -1.74
N SER A 103 15.52 6.49 -2.04
CA SER A 103 14.64 6.59 -3.21
C SER A 103 13.49 5.59 -3.22
N PHE A 104 13.20 4.94 -2.09
CA PHE A 104 12.18 3.89 -2.01
C PHE A 104 11.29 4.04 -0.79
N HIS A 105 11.86 4.16 0.40
CA HIS A 105 11.09 4.45 1.60
C HIS A 105 10.60 5.89 1.58
N VAL A 106 9.49 6.13 2.27
CA VAL A 106 8.85 7.44 2.27
C VAL A 106 9.44 8.32 3.37
N SER A 107 9.42 9.63 3.16
CA SER A 107 9.93 10.61 4.13
C SER A 107 8.98 10.78 5.33
N ASN A 108 9.40 11.53 6.34
CA ASN A 108 8.52 11.91 7.45
C ASN A 108 7.27 12.68 6.98
N THR A 109 7.42 13.57 6.00
CA THR A 109 6.30 14.32 5.39
C THR A 109 5.29 13.38 4.73
N ALA A 110 5.75 12.31 4.10
CA ALA A 110 4.87 11.30 3.54
C ALA A 110 4.17 10.47 4.61
N TYR A 111 4.88 10.08 5.68
CA TYR A 111 4.27 9.39 6.81
C TYR A 111 3.21 10.24 7.50
N GLU A 112 3.42 11.56 7.62
CA GLU A 112 2.41 12.49 8.14
C GLU A 112 1.16 12.48 7.27
N LEU A 113 1.31 12.60 5.94
CA LEU A 113 0.19 12.52 5.00
C LEU A 113 -0.58 11.20 5.14
N TRP A 114 0.12 10.08 5.24
CA TRP A 114 -0.49 8.76 5.43
C TRP A 114 -1.18 8.63 6.78
N TYR A 115 -0.58 9.17 7.84
CA TYR A 115 -1.14 9.17 9.18
C TYR A 115 -2.47 9.92 9.25
N GLN A 116 -2.56 11.10 8.63
CA GLN A 116 -3.81 11.86 8.56
C GLN A 116 -4.92 11.07 7.85
N LYS A 117 -4.61 10.41 6.73
CA LYS A 117 -5.57 9.52 6.05
C LYS A 117 -6.03 8.34 6.90
N ILE A 118 -5.15 7.83 7.78
CA ILE A 118 -5.51 6.76 8.71
C ILE A 118 -6.46 7.30 9.79
N LEU A 119 -6.17 8.47 10.37
CA LEU A 119 -7.04 9.12 11.37
C LEU A 119 -8.46 9.33 10.83
N GLU A 120 -8.60 9.88 9.61
CA GLU A 120 -9.88 10.07 8.91
C GLU A 120 -10.74 8.80 8.76
N LYS A 121 -10.14 7.62 8.90
CA LYS A 121 -10.83 6.32 8.78
C LYS A 121 -11.11 5.64 10.10
N ILE A 122 -10.49 6.09 11.19
CA ILE A 122 -10.57 5.40 12.48
C ILE A 122 -11.27 6.20 13.56
N GLU A 123 -11.34 7.52 13.40
CA GLU A 123 -12.17 8.46 14.16
C GLU A 123 -13.60 8.48 13.62
#